data_AF-A0A7G5XC10-F1
#
_entry.id   AF-A0A7G5XC10-F1
#
_cell.length_a   1.000
_cell.length_b   1.000
_cell.length_c   1.000
_cell.angle_alpha   90.00
_cell.angle_beta   90.00
_cell.angle_gamma   90.00
#
_symmetry.space_group_name_H-M   'P 1'
#
loop_
_entity.id
_entity.type
_entity.pdbx_description
1 polymer ?
#
loop_
_entity_poly.entity_id
_entity_poly.type
_entity_poly.pdbx_seq_one_letter_code
_entity_poly.pdbx_strand_id
1 'polypeptide(L)'
;MKRNLSIWTKLFIAAFCFGIAIVGFMLKLPSMFRGMDKEMHAAFYFLAAAFLNILFAKRNLIIHAFIFGFLYMFGYVIELAQEYSNKFFHKRIHGRFDPEDVASNLQGLIYFSAIWLVYVAISFLLKKSAPVREASTTAE
;
A
#
# COMPACT_ATOMS: atom_id res chain seq x y z
N MET A 1 -8.52 -20.48 9.35
CA MET A 1 -9.63 -20.46 8.36
C MET A 1 -9.12 -19.88 7.04
N LYS A 2 -8.92 -20.71 6.01
CA LYS A 2 -8.36 -20.28 4.71
C LYS A 2 -9.49 -19.77 3.81
N ARG A 3 -10.02 -18.57 4.06
CA ARG A 3 -11.02 -17.96 3.17
C ARG A 3 -10.29 -17.45 1.92
N ASN A 4 -10.31 -18.22 0.84
CA ASN A 4 -9.89 -17.73 -0.48
C ASN A 4 -11.00 -16.82 -1.02
N LEU A 5 -10.83 -15.51 -0.86
CA LEU A 5 -11.70 -14.53 -1.52
C LEU A 5 -11.56 -14.62 -3.04
N SER A 6 -12.69 -14.55 -3.75
CA SER A 6 -12.71 -14.42 -5.21
C SER A 6 -11.95 -13.17 -5.64
N ILE A 7 -11.31 -13.21 -6.81
CA ILE A 7 -10.58 -12.08 -7.37
C ILE A 7 -11.49 -10.84 -7.51
N TRP A 8 -12.74 -11.04 -7.93
CA TRP A 8 -13.73 -9.97 -8.05
C TRP A 8 -14.04 -9.30 -6.71
N THR A 9 -14.14 -10.10 -5.65
CA THR A 9 -14.35 -9.56 -4.29
C THR A 9 -13.14 -8.75 -3.84
N LYS A 10 -11.92 -9.22 -4.11
CA LYS A 10 -10.70 -8.47 -3.77
C LYS A 10 -10.62 -7.16 -4.52
N LEU A 11 -10.91 -7.17 -5.82
CA LEU A 11 -10.95 -5.98 -6.66
C LEU A 11 -12.01 -5.00 -6.18
N PHE A 12 -13.22 -5.48 -5.85
CA PHE A 12 -14.28 -4.64 -5.32
C PHE A 12 -13.88 -3.98 -3.99
N ILE A 13 -13.33 -4.73 -3.05
CA ILE A 13 -12.85 -4.18 -1.76
C ILE A 13 -11.76 -3.14 -2.01
N ALA A 14 -10.78 -3.45 -2.87
CA ALA A 14 -9.71 -2.52 -3.20
C ALA A 14 -10.26 -1.23 -3.80
N ALA A 15 -11.12 -1.33 -4.83
CA ALA A 15 -11.75 -0.17 -5.47
C ALA A 15 -12.56 0.67 -4.48
N PHE A 16 -13.32 0.03 -3.59
CA PHE A 16 -14.07 0.71 -2.54
C PHE A 16 -13.15 1.48 -1.59
N CYS A 17 -12.08 0.84 -1.10
CA CYS A 17 -11.08 1.49 -0.25
C CYS A 17 -10.37 2.65 -0.97
N PHE A 18 -10.04 2.51 -2.25
CA PHE A 18 -9.46 3.60 -3.05
C PHE A 18 -10.43 4.76 -3.22
N GLY A 19 -11.73 4.50 -3.42
CA GLY A 19 -12.75 5.54 -3.45
C GLY A 19 -12.79 6.36 -2.16
N ILE A 20 -12.77 5.68 -1.01
CA ILE A 20 -12.69 6.33 0.30
C ILE A 20 -11.40 7.12 0.44
N ALA A 21 -10.26 6.55 0.02
CA ALA A 21 -8.96 7.23 0.08
C ALA A 21 -8.96 8.52 -0.73
N ILE A 22 -9.45 8.49 -1.98
CA ILE A 22 -9.55 9.69 -2.83
C ILE A 22 -10.37 10.77 -2.13
N VAL A 23 -11.54 10.42 -1.58
CA VAL A 23 -12.36 11.38 -0.82
C VAL A 23 -11.58 11.93 0.37
N GLY A 24 -10.89 11.07 1.13
CA GLY A 24 -10.08 11.45 2.28
C GLY A 24 -8.97 12.45 1.94
N PHE A 25 -8.17 12.19 0.91
CA PHE A 25 -7.12 13.11 0.46
C PHE A 25 -7.68 14.41 -0.14
N MET A 26 -8.90 14.37 -0.69
CA MET A 26 -9.56 15.57 -1.19
C MET A 26 -10.26 16.38 -0.08
N LEU A 27 -10.29 15.91 1.17
CA LEU A 27 -10.77 16.71 2.29
C LEU A 27 -9.63 17.49 2.93
N LYS A 28 -9.87 18.76 3.23
CA LYS A 28 -8.88 19.61 3.89
C LYS A 28 -8.66 19.14 5.32
N LEU A 29 -7.39 18.94 5.69
CA LEU A 29 -7.02 18.48 7.01
C LEU A 29 -7.44 19.49 8.11
N PRO A 30 -8.11 19.04 9.19
CA PRO A 30 -8.41 19.89 10.34
C PRO A 30 -7.14 20.49 10.93
N SER A 31 -7.22 21.73 11.45
CA SER A 31 -6.06 22.46 11.95
C SER A 31 -5.24 21.72 13.01
N MET A 32 -5.89 20.90 13.83
CA MET A 32 -5.25 20.10 14.89
C MET A 32 -4.23 19.08 14.36
N PHE A 33 -4.40 18.59 13.12
CA PHE A 33 -3.57 17.52 12.57
C PHE A 33 -2.49 18.02 11.61
N ARG A 34 -2.44 19.33 11.29
CA ARG A 34 -1.47 19.88 10.32
C ARG A 34 -0.01 19.69 10.72
N GLY A 35 0.27 19.60 12.02
CA GLY A 35 1.62 19.31 12.51
C GLY A 35 2.08 17.86 12.30
N MET A 36 1.16 16.97 11.92
CA MET A 36 1.39 15.53 11.72
C MET A 36 1.07 15.06 10.30
N ASP A 37 0.90 15.98 9.35
CA ASP A 37 0.40 15.68 8.01
C ASP A 37 1.30 14.65 7.30
N LYS A 38 2.61 14.87 7.37
CA LYS A 38 3.65 14.00 6.80
C LYS A 38 3.61 12.59 7.39
N GLU A 39 3.46 12.49 8.71
CA GLU A 39 3.36 11.23 9.43
C GLU A 39 2.08 10.49 9.04
N MET A 40 0.98 11.21 8.83
CA MET A 40 -0.28 10.64 8.36
C MET A 40 -0.18 10.12 6.92
N HIS A 41 0.48 10.86 6.03
CA HIS A 41 0.80 10.43 4.67
C HIS A 41 1.65 9.15 4.67
N ALA A 42 2.75 9.14 5.43
CA ALA A 42 3.60 7.97 5.56
C ALA A 42 2.85 6.76 6.16
N ALA A 43 2.06 6.97 7.21
CA ALA A 43 1.26 5.92 7.84
C ALA A 43 0.18 5.36 6.89
N PHE A 44 -0.50 6.23 6.14
CA PHE A 44 -1.49 5.81 5.16
C PHE A 44 -0.86 4.92 4.08
N TYR A 45 0.26 5.35 3.50
CA TYR A 45 0.93 4.59 2.43
C TYR A 45 1.55 3.28 2.93
N PHE A 46 2.06 3.26 4.16
CA PHE A 46 2.49 2.04 4.83
C PHE A 46 1.34 1.03 4.95
N LEU A 47 0.19 1.47 5.48
CA LEU A 47 -0.98 0.62 5.69
C LEU A 47 -1.62 0.19 4.36
N ALA A 48 -1.67 1.07 3.37
CA ALA A 48 -2.15 0.76 2.03
C ALA A 48 -1.28 -0.31 1.36
N ALA A 49 0.05 -0.18 1.45
CA ALA A 49 0.97 -1.19 0.94
C ALA A 49 0.79 -2.53 1.66
N ALA A 50 0.66 -2.52 2.99
CA ALA A 50 0.37 -3.72 3.78
C ALA A 50 -0.93 -4.41 3.35
N PHE A 51 -2.00 -3.64 3.28
CA PHE A 51 -3.32 -4.11 2.89
C PHE A 51 -3.30 -4.77 1.50
N LEU A 52 -2.74 -4.09 0.49
CA LEU A 52 -2.69 -4.63 -0.88
C LEU A 52 -1.76 -5.83 -1.00
N ASN A 53 -0.64 -5.87 -0.27
CA ASN A 53 0.26 -7.02 -0.30
C ASN A 53 -0.37 -8.27 0.35
N ILE A 54 -1.12 -8.10 1.43
CA ILE A 54 -1.91 -9.18 2.05
C ILE A 54 -3.00 -9.65 1.07
N LEU A 55 -3.66 -8.72 0.38
CA LEU A 55 -4.79 -9.04 -0.50
C LEU A 55 -4.34 -9.73 -1.81
N PHE A 56 -3.25 -9.28 -2.42
CA PHE A 56 -2.82 -9.70 -3.76
C PHE A 56 -1.44 -10.37 -3.81
N ALA A 57 -0.41 -9.81 -3.17
CA ALA A 57 0.96 -10.24 -3.40
C ALA A 57 1.32 -11.58 -2.74
N LYS A 58 0.78 -11.89 -1.56
CA LYS A 58 1.22 -13.02 -0.72
C LYS A 58 2.73 -12.95 -0.44
N ARG A 59 3.55 -13.63 -1.26
CA ARG A 59 5.03 -13.63 -1.23
C ARG A 59 5.64 -13.38 -2.62
N ASN A 60 4.84 -12.93 -3.59
CA ASN A 60 5.27 -12.69 -4.96
C ASN A 60 5.89 -11.29 -5.08
N LEU A 61 7.18 -11.24 -5.41
CA LEU A 61 7.95 -10.00 -5.53
C LEU A 61 7.49 -9.11 -6.69
N ILE A 62 7.02 -9.69 -7.80
CA ILE A 62 6.56 -8.93 -8.97
C ILE A 62 5.28 -8.17 -8.62
N ILE A 63 4.34 -8.84 -7.95
CA ILE A 63 3.09 -8.19 -7.52
C ILE A 63 3.39 -7.12 -6.46
N HIS A 64 4.34 -7.35 -5.56
CA HIS A 64 4.79 -6.34 -4.60
C HIS A 64 5.35 -5.08 -5.31
N ALA A 65 6.23 -5.26 -6.28
CA ALA A 65 6.80 -4.16 -7.07
C ALA A 65 5.72 -3.39 -7.84
N PHE A 66 4.73 -4.09 -8.41
CA PHE A 66 3.59 -3.46 -9.06
C PHE A 66 2.75 -2.62 -8.09
N ILE A 67 2.44 -3.16 -6.90
CA ILE A 67 1.71 -2.43 -5.86
C ILE A 67 2.48 -1.18 -5.42
N PHE A 68 3.79 -1.31 -5.21
CA PHE A 68 4.65 -0.20 -4.83
C PHE A 68 4.60 0.93 -5.88
N GLY A 69 4.84 0.59 -7.15
CA GLY A 69 4.81 1.57 -8.23
C GLY A 69 3.43 2.20 -8.42
N PHE A 70 2.37 1.41 -8.33
CA PHE A 70 1.00 1.89 -8.42
C PHE A 70 0.66 2.88 -7.29
N LEU A 71 0.99 2.55 -6.04
CA LEU A 71 0.76 3.46 -4.91
C LEU A 71 1.59 4.74 -5.04
N TYR A 72 2.87 4.63 -5.40
CA TYR A 72 3.72 5.81 -5.61
C TYR A 72 3.11 6.78 -6.64
N MET A 73 2.69 6.24 -7.80
CA MET A 73 2.00 7.02 -8.83
C MET A 73 0.68 7.61 -8.34
N PHE A 74 -0.10 6.84 -7.56
CA PHE A 74 -1.35 7.33 -6.97
C PHE A 74 -1.11 8.55 -6.05
N GLY A 75 -0.06 8.52 -5.22
CA GLY A 75 0.30 9.66 -4.37
C GLY A 75 0.77 10.89 -5.11
N TYR A 76 1.51 10.69 -6.20
CA TYR A 76 1.87 11.80 -7.07
C TYR A 76 0.64 12.41 -7.77
N VAL A 77 -0.28 11.57 -8.26
CA VAL A 77 -1.49 11.99 -8.96
C VAL A 77 -2.47 12.70 -8.03
N ILE A 78 -2.59 12.29 -6.76
CA ILE A 78 -3.52 12.94 -5.84
C ILE A 78 -3.11 14.38 -5.51
N GLU A 79 -1.81 14.63 -5.36
CA GLU A 79 -1.26 15.99 -5.21
C GLU A 79 -1.54 16.86 -6.45
N LEU A 80 -1.35 16.29 -7.65
CA LEU A 80 -1.72 16.97 -8.89
C LEU A 80 -3.23 17.26 -8.96
N ALA A 81 -4.07 16.33 -8.51
CA ALA A 81 -5.51 16.51 -8.48
C ALA A 81 -5.94 17.59 -7.49
N GLN A 82 -5.29 17.69 -6.33
CA GLN A 82 -5.49 18.77 -5.36
C GLN A 82 -5.07 20.14 -5.93
N GLU A 83 -3.93 20.23 -6.62
CA GLU A 83 -3.52 21.48 -7.29
C GLU A 83 -4.49 21.84 -8.43
N TYR A 84 -4.90 20.86 -9.23
CA TYR A 84 -5.86 21.04 -10.31
C TYR A 84 -7.24 21.48 -9.79
N SER A 85 -7.70 20.94 -8.66
CA SER A 85 -8.98 21.32 -8.05
C SER A 85 -9.01 22.82 -7.72
N ASN A 86 -7.90 23.37 -7.21
CA ASN A 86 -7.79 24.81 -6.95
C ASN A 86 -7.98 25.65 -8.23
N LYS A 87 -7.43 25.19 -9.36
CA LYS A 87 -7.59 25.84 -10.67
C LYS A 87 -9.02 25.72 -11.16
N PHE A 88 -9.61 24.53 -11.06
CA PHE A 88 -10.97 24.26 -11.52
C PHE A 88 -12.03 25.08 -10.76
N PHE A 89 -11.94 25.13 -9.43
CA PHE A 89 -12.90 25.85 -8.59
C PHE A 89 -12.58 27.35 -8.44
N HIS A 90 -11.49 27.85 -9.02
CA HIS A 90 -11.02 29.23 -8.89
C HIS A 90 -10.92 29.70 -7.42
N LYS A 91 -10.75 28.76 -6.50
CA LYS A 91 -10.70 28.96 -5.06
C LYS A 91 -9.66 28.02 -4.48
N ARG A 92 -8.93 28.50 -3.49
CA ARG A 92 -7.91 27.71 -2.79
C ARG A 92 -8.57 26.79 -1.76
N ILE A 93 -9.04 25.64 -2.23
CA ILE A 93 -9.64 24.59 -1.40
C ILE A 93 -8.53 23.73 -0.78
N HIS A 94 -7.44 23.50 -1.52
CA HIS A 94 -6.29 22.68 -1.16
C HIS A 94 -4.96 23.45 -1.14
N GLY A 95 -3.90 22.79 -0.67
CA GLY A 95 -2.52 23.23 -0.81
C GLY A 95 -2.08 23.35 -2.28
N ARG A 96 -0.86 23.85 -2.50
CA ARG A 96 -0.19 23.63 -3.79
C ARG A 96 0.38 22.22 -3.78
N PHE A 97 0.77 21.71 -4.95
CA PHE A 97 1.54 20.48 -5.02
C PHE A 97 2.73 20.54 -4.06
N ASP A 98 2.79 19.61 -3.10
CA ASP A 98 3.86 19.53 -2.12
C ASP A 98 4.76 18.32 -2.38
N PRO A 99 6.01 18.50 -2.82
CA PRO A 99 6.93 17.39 -3.01
C PRO A 99 7.26 16.67 -1.68
N GLU A 100 7.10 17.33 -0.53
CA GLU A 100 7.32 16.71 0.78
C GLU A 100 6.25 15.66 1.08
N ASP A 101 4.99 15.88 0.68
CA ASP A 101 3.91 14.90 0.85
C ASP A 101 4.14 13.66 -0.02
N VAL A 102 4.67 13.83 -1.24
CA VAL A 102 5.11 12.72 -2.09
C VAL A 102 6.28 11.97 -1.46
N ALA A 103 7.24 12.67 -0.86
CA ALA A 103 8.36 12.06 -0.16
C ALA A 103 7.90 11.27 1.08
N SER A 104 6.95 11.81 1.85
CA SER A 104 6.34 11.12 3.00
C SER A 104 5.55 9.88 2.58
N ASN A 105 4.79 9.95 1.49
CA ASN A 105 4.14 8.78 0.89
C ASN A 105 5.16 7.69 0.54
N LEU A 106 6.25 8.07 -0.13
CA LEU A 106 7.34 7.16 -0.51
C LEU A 106 8.02 6.54 0.73
N GLN A 107 8.23 7.31 1.79
CA GLN A 107 8.80 6.83 3.05
C GLN A 107 7.94 5.72 3.66
N GLY A 108 6.61 5.90 3.69
CA GLY A 108 5.66 4.87 4.12
C GLY A 108 5.78 3.57 3.31
N LEU A 109 5.89 3.70 1.98
CA LEU A 109 6.09 2.55 1.08
C LEU A 109 7.40 1.82 1.36
N ILE A 110 8.52 2.55 1.50
CA ILE A 110 9.84 1.99 1.78
C ILE A 110 9.84 1.24 3.11
N TYR A 111 9.25 1.82 4.16
CA TYR A 111 9.16 1.19 5.48
C TYR A 111 8.39 -0.13 5.44
N PHE A 112 7.25 -0.15 4.75
CA PHE A 112 6.51 -1.40 4.58
C PHE A 112 7.30 -2.43 3.77
N SER A 113 7.89 -2.02 2.63
CA SER A 113 8.68 -2.90 1.77
C SER A 113 9.86 -3.51 2.53
N ALA A 114 10.56 -2.75 3.36
CA ALA A 114 11.65 -3.26 4.18
C ALA A 114 11.20 -4.41 5.11
N ILE A 115 10.11 -4.18 5.86
CA ILE A 115 9.55 -5.20 6.76
C ILE A 115 9.05 -6.43 5.99
N TRP A 116 8.35 -6.20 4.87
CA TRP A 116 7.79 -7.29 4.06
C TRP A 116 8.88 -8.15 3.41
N LEU A 117 9.96 -7.53 2.91
CA LEU A 117 11.08 -8.26 2.32
C LEU A 117 11.79 -9.13 3.37
N VAL A 118 11.97 -8.64 4.59
CA VAL A 118 12.49 -9.46 5.71
C VAL A 118 11.58 -10.67 5.97
N TYR A 119 10.26 -10.46 6.05
CA TYR A 119 9.30 -11.56 6.20
C TYR A 119 9.37 -12.59 5.06
N VAL A 120 9.50 -12.12 3.82
CA VAL A 120 9.61 -13.00 2.64
C VAL A 120 10.93 -13.78 2.69
N ALA A 121 12.05 -13.14 3.03
CA ALA A 121 13.34 -13.80 3.17
C ALA A 121 13.31 -14.91 4.24
N ILE A 122 12.81 -14.60 5.44
CA ILE A 122 12.63 -15.59 6.52
C ILE A 122 11.75 -16.75 6.05
N SER A 123 10.65 -16.45 5.37
CA SER A 123 9.73 -17.47 4.84
C SER A 123 10.41 -18.42 3.84
N PHE A 124 11.34 -17.92 3.02
CA PHE A 124 12.10 -18.77 2.10
C PHE A 124 13.14 -19.63 2.83
N LEU A 125 13.84 -19.06 3.81
CA LEU A 125 14.81 -19.79 4.63
C LEU A 125 14.15 -20.96 5.38
N LEU A 126 13.01 -20.72 6.03
CA LEU A 126 12.27 -21.75 6.76
C LEU A 126 11.70 -22.85 5.85
N LYS A 127 11.27 -22.51 4.63
CA LYS A 127 10.75 -23.50 3.68
C LYS A 127 11.86 -24.41 3.15
N LYS A 128 13.08 -23.89 2.97
CA LYS A 128 14.26 -24.66 2.54
C LYS A 128 14.70 -25.68 3.59
N SER A 129 14.45 -25.39 4.87
CA SER A 129 14.84 -26.24 6.00
C SER A 129 13.85 -27.38 6.31
N ALA A 130 12.67 -27.42 5.69
CA ALA A 130 11.75 -28.56 5.83
C ALA A 130 12.31 -29.75 5.02
N PRO A 131 12.87 -30.79 5.68
CA PRO A 131 13.41 -31.94 4.96
C PRO A 131 12.26 -32.78 4.40
N VAL A 132 12.50 -33.38 3.23
CA VAL A 132 11.67 -34.46 2.65
C VAL A 132 11.63 -35.63 3.65
N ARG A 133 10.64 -35.63 4.54
CA ARG A 133 10.26 -36.80 5.35
C ARG A 133 9.07 -37.47 4.67
N GLU A 134 9.31 -38.12 3.53
CA GLU A 134 8.34 -39.02 2.90
C GLU A 134 9.05 -39.80 1.78
N ALA A 135 9.86 -40.79 2.16
CA ALA A 135 10.31 -41.87 1.26
C ALA A 135 10.91 -43.04 2.06
N SER A 136 10.20 -43.56 3.07
CA SER A 136 10.54 -44.85 3.68
C SER A 136 9.37 -45.44 4.48
N THR A 137 8.27 -45.77 3.79
CA THR A 137 7.28 -46.73 4.32
C THR A 137 6.43 -47.21 3.16
N THR A 138 6.91 -48.26 2.48
CA THR A 138 6.16 -49.42 1.98
C THR A 138 7.13 -50.28 1.17
N ALA A 139 8.02 -50.96 1.87
CA ALA A 139 8.57 -52.23 1.42
C ALA A 139 8.10 -53.23 2.47
N GLU A 140 7.06 -54.00 2.13
CA GLU A 140 6.70 -55.33 2.63
C GLU A 140 5.43 -55.80 1.93
#